data_AF-A0A4P7XIX8-F1
#
_entry.id   AF-A0A4P7XIX8-F1
#
_cell.length_a   1.000
_cell.length_b   1.000
_cell.length_c   1.000
_cell.angle_alpha   90.00
_cell.angle_beta   90.00
_cell.angle_gamma   90.00
#
_symmetry.space_group_name_H-M   'P 1'
#
loop_
_entity.id
_entity.type
_entity.pdbx_description
1 polymer ?
#
loop_
_entity_poly.entity_id
_entity_poly.type
_entity_poly.pdbx_seq_one_letter_code
_entity_poly.pdbx_strand_id
1 'polypeptide(L)'
;MFAIAGLPDAFRVFYREAGRPFQPGSSQCRGLNRAATRTSTGTTLMEKPPFDQLKKLASTDPAAFEQLRSDLLEDFIQSTPPAHHQRLRGLQFVVDSRRSLAKTPVKAMLEIQSMMHGSLEKLRQSLNRGRPEHQRPPSAHKTGNVVSIQRHH
;
A
#
# COMPACT_ATOMS: atom_id res chain seq x y z
N MET A 1 6.23 -6.25 -23.15
CA MET A 1 7.60 -6.46 -22.61
C MET A 1 7.92 -5.28 -21.69
N PHE A 2 7.47 -5.31 -20.42
CA PHE A 2 7.75 -4.22 -19.48
C PHE A 2 9.05 -4.53 -18.73
N ALA A 3 10.02 -3.62 -18.86
CA ALA A 3 11.37 -3.76 -18.32
C ALA A 3 11.34 -3.84 -16.78
N ILE A 4 11.76 -4.99 -16.27
CA ILE A 4 11.92 -5.32 -14.85
C ILE A 4 13.29 -4.80 -14.39
N ALA A 5 13.51 -3.49 -14.48
CA ALA A 5 14.76 -2.85 -14.03
C ALA A 5 14.50 -2.17 -12.67
N GLY A 6 15.00 -2.78 -11.59
CA GLY A 6 15.08 -2.13 -10.27
C GLY A 6 14.25 -2.73 -9.14
N LEU A 7 13.72 -3.96 -9.27
CA LEU A 7 13.25 -4.69 -8.07
C LEU A 7 14.42 -5.41 -7.39
N PRO A 8 14.47 -5.45 -6.04
CA PRO A 8 15.42 -6.27 -5.30
C PRO A 8 15.36 -7.73 -5.77
N ASP A 9 16.50 -8.43 -5.84
CA ASP A 9 16.63 -9.79 -6.43
C ASP A 9 15.63 -10.82 -5.88
N ALA A 10 15.16 -10.66 -4.65
CA ALA A 10 14.11 -11.50 -4.05
C ALA A 10 12.78 -11.53 -4.86
N PHE A 11 12.49 -10.46 -5.62
CA PHE A 11 11.27 -10.37 -6.44
C PHE A 11 11.41 -11.01 -7.83
N ARG A 12 12.65 -11.22 -8.32
CA ARG A 12 12.89 -11.89 -9.60
C ARG A 12 12.68 -13.40 -9.52
N VAL A 13 12.92 -14.01 -8.37
CA VAL A 13 12.73 -15.44 -8.13
C VAL A 13 11.23 -15.81 -8.12
N PHE A 14 10.39 -14.98 -7.49
CA PHE A 14 8.95 -15.22 -7.40
C PHE A 14 8.22 -15.11 -8.75
N TYR A 15 8.62 -14.19 -9.62
CA TYR A 15 8.01 -14.05 -10.95
C TYR A 15 8.35 -15.19 -11.93
N ARG A 16 9.36 -16.03 -11.65
CA ARG A 16 9.80 -17.11 -12.55
C ARG A 16 9.29 -18.50 -12.15
N GLU A 17 9.12 -18.80 -10.86
CA GLU A 17 8.68 -20.13 -10.42
C GLU A 17 7.19 -20.23 -10.09
N ALA A 18 6.51 -19.14 -9.76
CA ALA A 18 5.06 -19.16 -9.56
C ALA A 18 4.32 -18.96 -10.90
N GLY A 19 4.38 -19.95 -11.77
CA GLY A 19 3.52 -20.10 -12.96
C GLY A 19 2.03 -20.32 -12.63
N ARG A 20 1.54 -19.74 -11.53
CA ARG A 20 0.12 -19.69 -11.17
C ARG A 20 -0.27 -18.22 -11.12
N PRO A 21 -0.99 -17.68 -12.13
CA PRO A 21 -1.65 -16.40 -11.97
C PRO A 21 -2.55 -16.48 -10.73
N PHE A 22 -2.55 -15.41 -9.94
CA PHE A 22 -3.59 -15.16 -8.95
C PHE A 22 -4.94 -15.31 -9.67
N GLN A 23 -5.73 -16.31 -9.29
CA GLN A 23 -7.07 -16.58 -9.82
C GLN A 23 -8.06 -15.78 -8.95
N PRO A 24 -8.57 -14.61 -9.39
CA PRO A 24 -9.65 -13.94 -8.70
C PRO A 24 -10.92 -14.81 -8.83
N GLY A 25 -11.56 -15.11 -7.70
CA GLY A 25 -12.88 -15.77 -7.70
C GLY A 25 -12.88 -17.27 -7.39
N SER A 26 -12.01 -17.79 -6.52
CA SER A 26 -12.36 -19.06 -5.85
C SER A 26 -13.67 -18.86 -5.08
N SER A 27 -14.70 -19.54 -5.57
CA SER A 27 -16.12 -19.35 -5.33
C SER A 27 -16.60 -19.72 -3.92
N GLN A 28 -15.79 -19.49 -2.89
CA GLN A 28 -16.04 -19.98 -1.54
C GLN A 28 -15.98 -18.88 -0.48
N CYS A 29 -16.66 -17.76 -0.74
CA CYS A 29 -17.18 -16.85 0.28
C CYS A 29 -18.47 -16.24 -0.27
N ARG A 30 -19.49 -17.07 -0.46
CA ARG A 30 -20.85 -16.60 -0.73
C ARG A 30 -21.54 -16.43 0.60
N GLY A 31 -21.80 -15.17 0.95
CA GLY A 31 -22.74 -14.80 2.02
C GLY A 31 -22.05 -14.20 3.23
N LEU A 32 -22.16 -12.88 3.36
CA LEU A 32 -22.66 -12.22 4.57
C LEU A 32 -23.04 -10.76 4.23
N ASN A 33 -24.35 -10.49 4.34
CA ASN A 33 -25.02 -9.21 4.57
C ASN A 33 -25.14 -8.17 3.45
N ARG A 34 -26.27 -8.33 2.74
CA ARG A 34 -27.01 -7.32 1.98
C ARG A 34 -27.81 -6.42 2.94
N ALA A 35 -27.30 -5.25 3.27
CA ALA A 35 -28.08 -4.14 3.83
C ALA A 35 -27.70 -2.87 3.06
N ALA A 36 -28.28 -2.72 1.87
CA ALA A 36 -28.12 -1.54 1.04
C ALA A 36 -28.93 -0.38 1.64
N THR A 37 -28.28 0.48 2.41
CA THR A 37 -28.80 1.83 2.66
C THR A 37 -28.71 2.63 1.35
N ARG A 38 -29.86 3.14 0.90
CA ARG A 38 -29.98 3.92 -0.32
C ARG A 38 -29.42 5.31 -0.06
N THR A 39 -28.24 5.62 -0.60
CA THR A 39 -27.74 7.00 -0.69
C THR A 39 -27.32 7.30 -2.13
N SER A 40 -27.95 8.30 -2.73
CA SER A 40 -27.85 8.70 -4.12
C SER A 40 -26.63 9.60 -4.36
N THR A 41 -25.44 9.03 -4.58
CA THR A 41 -24.33 9.66 -5.31
C THR A 41 -23.35 8.53 -5.68
N GLY A 42 -23.09 8.34 -6.97
CA GLY A 42 -22.38 7.18 -7.50
C GLY A 42 -20.93 7.09 -7.01
N THR A 43 -20.67 6.17 -6.09
CA THR A 43 -19.53 5.24 -6.01
C THR A 43 -19.83 4.33 -4.81
N THR A 44 -20.34 3.12 -5.05
CA THR A 44 -20.64 2.15 -3.98
C THR A 44 -19.33 1.51 -3.50
N LEU A 45 -18.59 2.19 -2.64
CA LEU A 45 -17.52 1.58 -1.85
C LEU A 45 -18.14 1.03 -0.56
N MET A 46 -17.82 -0.20 -0.17
CA MET A 46 -18.12 -0.70 1.17
C MET A 46 -17.68 0.33 2.20
N GLU A 47 -18.58 0.69 3.12
CA GLU A 47 -18.27 1.63 4.19
C GLU A 47 -17.32 0.97 5.19
N LYS A 48 -16.15 1.59 5.41
CA LYS A 48 -15.15 1.09 6.35
C LYS A 48 -15.69 1.21 7.78
N PRO A 49 -15.68 0.13 8.60
CA PRO A 49 -16.06 0.20 10.01
C PRO A 49 -15.22 1.22 10.80
N PRO A 50 -15.76 1.78 11.89
CA PRO A 50 -15.03 2.72 12.74
C PRO A 50 -13.81 2.04 13.38
N PHE A 51 -12.83 2.85 13.78
CA PHE A 51 -11.53 2.38 14.27
C PHE A 51 -11.65 1.40 15.44
N ASP A 52 -12.53 1.67 16.40
CA ASP A 52 -12.69 0.81 17.59
C ASP A 52 -13.16 -0.60 17.23
N GLN A 53 -14.02 -0.72 16.22
CA GLN A 53 -14.48 -2.02 15.72
C GLN A 53 -13.35 -2.77 15.02
N LEU A 54 -12.56 -2.08 14.19
CA LEU A 54 -11.40 -2.66 13.53
C LEU A 54 -10.35 -3.15 14.54
N LYS A 55 -10.08 -2.34 15.58
CA LYS A 55 -9.15 -2.70 16.65
C LYS A 55 -9.62 -3.93 17.44
N LYS A 56 -10.91 -3.97 17.77
CA LYS A 56 -11.53 -5.13 18.42
C LYS A 56 -11.40 -6.37 17.55
N LEU A 57 -11.79 -6.27 16.27
CA LEU A 57 -11.71 -7.37 15.31
C LEU A 57 -10.29 -7.91 15.16
N ALA A 58 -9.29 -7.04 15.00
CA ALA A 58 -7.89 -7.45 14.88
C ALA A 58 -7.36 -8.17 16.14
N SER A 59 -7.93 -7.89 17.31
CA SER A 59 -7.51 -8.50 18.58
C SER A 59 -8.26 -9.81 18.87
N THR A 60 -9.53 -9.92 18.47
CA THR A 60 -10.38 -11.09 18.75
C THR A 60 -10.33 -12.13 17.63
N ASP A 61 -10.25 -11.69 16.38
CA ASP A 61 -10.23 -12.54 15.18
C ASP A 61 -9.33 -11.90 14.09
N PRO A 62 -8.01 -12.16 14.15
CA PRO A 62 -7.06 -11.65 13.16
C PRO A 62 -7.35 -12.13 11.74
N ALA A 63 -7.94 -13.32 11.57
CA ALA A 63 -8.26 -13.87 10.25
C ALA A 63 -9.42 -13.11 9.60
N ALA A 64 -10.49 -12.87 10.34
CA ALA A 64 -11.62 -12.05 9.87
C ALA A 64 -11.19 -10.60 9.57
N PHE A 65 -10.23 -10.06 10.32
CA PHE A 65 -9.65 -8.74 10.02
C PHE A 65 -8.93 -8.69 8.66
N GLU A 66 -8.10 -9.69 8.35
CA GLU A 66 -7.41 -9.76 7.05
C GLU A 66 -8.38 -10.04 5.89
N GLN A 67 -9.47 -10.75 6.16
CA GLN A 67 -10.53 -10.98 5.19
C GLN A 67 -11.28 -9.68 4.85
N LEU A 68 -11.75 -8.95 5.87
CA LEU A 68 -12.37 -7.63 5.70
C LEU A 68 -11.46 -6.67 4.92
N ARG A 69 -10.17 -6.67 5.21
CA ARG A 69 -9.20 -5.86 4.47
C ARG A 69 -9.15 -6.24 3.00
N SER A 70 -9.14 -7.54 2.69
CA SER A 70 -9.09 -8.04 1.31
C SER A 70 -10.36 -7.67 0.54
N ASP A 71 -11.53 -7.76 1.18
CA ASP A 71 -12.82 -7.39 0.60
C ASP A 71 -12.88 -5.89 0.28
N LEU A 72 -12.45 -5.03 1.22
CA LEU A 72 -12.38 -3.57 0.99
C LEU A 72 -11.44 -3.20 -0.17
N LEU A 73 -10.33 -3.92 -0.33
CA LEU A 73 -9.40 -3.71 -1.45
C LEU A 73 -9.99 -4.22 -2.78
N GLU A 74 -10.68 -5.35 -2.75
CA GLU A 74 -11.37 -5.90 -3.92
C GLU A 74 -12.41 -4.91 -4.44
N ASP A 75 -13.29 -4.44 -3.56
CA ASP A 75 -14.33 -3.47 -3.90
C ASP A 75 -13.74 -2.18 -4.47
N PHE A 76 -12.66 -1.68 -3.86
CA PHE A 76 -11.95 -0.51 -4.38
C PHE A 76 -11.41 -0.73 -5.79
N ILE A 77 -10.78 -1.88 -6.05
CA ILE A 77 -10.26 -2.19 -7.40
C ILE A 77 -11.42 -2.30 -8.39
N GLN A 78 -12.49 -3.00 -8.06
CA GLN A 78 -13.66 -3.16 -8.92
C GLN A 78 -14.38 -1.84 -9.21
N SER A 79 -14.38 -0.90 -8.26
CA SER A 79 -14.94 0.44 -8.46
C SER A 79 -14.13 1.32 -9.42
N THR A 80 -12.86 0.98 -9.68
CA THR A 80 -11.97 1.74 -10.56
C THR A 80 -12.19 1.33 -12.02
N PRO A 81 -11.99 2.21 -13.03
CA PRO A 81 -12.03 1.80 -14.44
C PRO A 81 -11.11 0.60 -14.76
N PRO A 82 -11.54 -0.34 -15.63
CA PRO A 82 -10.81 -1.58 -15.94
C PRO A 82 -9.36 -1.36 -16.39
N ALA A 83 -9.08 -0.23 -17.06
CA ALA A 83 -7.73 0.15 -17.51
C ALA A 83 -6.70 0.24 -16.36
N HIS A 84 -7.14 0.43 -15.12
CA HIS A 84 -6.26 0.56 -13.96
C HIS A 84 -6.17 -0.71 -13.11
N HIS A 85 -7.06 -1.70 -13.33
CA HIS A 85 -7.15 -2.92 -12.50
C HIS A 85 -5.82 -3.66 -12.41
N GLN A 86 -5.18 -3.91 -13.56
CA GLN A 86 -3.89 -4.62 -13.61
C GLN A 86 -2.81 -3.91 -12.79
N ARG A 87 -2.75 -2.58 -12.89
CA ARG A 87 -1.77 -1.77 -12.15
C ARG A 87 -2.03 -1.81 -10.65
N LEU A 88 -3.30 -1.69 -10.25
CA LEU A 88 -3.70 -1.72 -8.84
C LEU A 88 -3.44 -3.09 -8.21
N ARG A 89 -3.72 -4.20 -8.91
CA ARG A 89 -3.39 -5.56 -8.46
C ARG A 89 -1.90 -5.76 -8.26
N GLY A 90 -1.09 -5.25 -9.19
CA GLY A 90 0.37 -5.27 -9.05
C GLY A 90 0.83 -4.52 -7.79
N LEU A 91 0.22 -3.36 -7.49
CA LEU A 91 0.53 -2.60 -6.28
C LEU A 91 0.07 -3.34 -5.01
N GLN A 92 -1.13 -3.91 -5.01
CA GLN A 92 -1.65 -4.74 -3.92
C GLN A 92 -0.66 -5.87 -3.60
N PHE A 93 -0.22 -6.62 -4.62
CA PHE A 93 0.77 -7.70 -4.45
C PHE A 93 2.07 -7.22 -3.80
N VAL A 94 2.61 -6.08 -4.24
CA VAL A 94 3.85 -5.52 -3.66
C VAL A 94 3.65 -5.11 -2.20
N VAL A 95 2.52 -4.50 -1.86
CA VAL A 95 2.19 -4.12 -0.48
C VAL A 95 2.05 -5.36 0.40
N ASP A 96 1.27 -6.35 -0.04
CA ASP A 96 1.04 -7.58 0.70
C ASP A 96 2.34 -8.38 0.90
N SER A 97 3.21 -8.43 -0.12
CA SER A 97 4.54 -9.05 -0.01
C SER A 97 5.40 -8.39 1.06
N ARG A 98 5.45 -7.05 1.10
CA ARG A 98 6.21 -6.31 2.13
C ARG A 98 5.65 -6.57 3.53
N ARG A 99 4.31 -6.63 3.68
CA ARG A 99 3.67 -6.98 4.94
C ARG A 99 4.05 -8.38 5.40
N SER A 100 4.03 -9.37 4.50
CA SER A 100 4.34 -10.76 4.81
C SER A 100 5.82 -11.01 5.13
N LEU A 101 6.73 -10.27 4.50
CA LEU A 101 8.18 -10.44 4.69
C LEU A 101 8.72 -9.65 5.88
N ALA A 102 8.00 -8.64 6.35
CA ALA A 102 8.42 -7.81 7.47
C ALA A 102 8.32 -8.57 8.80
N LYS A 103 9.39 -8.50 9.59
CA LYS A 103 9.45 -9.12 10.93
C LYS A 103 8.48 -8.51 11.93
N THR A 104 8.06 -7.26 11.72
CA THR A 104 7.14 -6.54 12.60
C THR A 104 6.20 -5.64 11.79
N PRO A 105 4.98 -5.36 12.30
CA PRO A 105 4.03 -4.46 11.63
C PRO A 105 4.59 -3.05 11.39
N VAL A 106 5.40 -2.53 12.33
CA VAL A 106 6.04 -1.21 12.21
C VAL A 106 7.05 -1.21 11.06
N LYS A 107 7.85 -2.28 10.91
CA LYS A 107 8.77 -2.41 9.78
C LYS A 107 8.03 -2.42 8.45
N ALA A 108 6.94 -3.19 8.35
CA ALA A 108 6.10 -3.19 7.15
C ALA A 108 5.60 -1.78 6.81
N MET A 109 5.13 -1.03 7.81
CA MET A 109 4.65 0.33 7.63
C MET A 109 5.73 1.27 7.10
N LEU A 110 6.93 1.25 7.69
CA LEU A 110 8.06 2.06 7.22
C LEU A 110 8.45 1.73 5.77
N GLU A 111 8.47 0.44 5.42
CA GLU A 111 8.76 0.00 4.06
C GLU A 111 7.70 0.46 3.05
N ILE A 112 6.42 0.39 3.41
CA ILE A 112 5.32 0.86 2.57
C ILE A 112 5.36 2.40 2.42
N GLN A 113 5.60 3.14 3.52
CA GLN A 113 5.76 4.60 3.49
C GLN A 113 6.91 5.04 2.59
N SER A 114 8.06 4.35 2.67
CA SER A 114 9.21 4.60 1.80
C SER A 114 8.87 4.41 0.30
N MET A 115 8.08 3.38 -0.04
CA MET A 115 7.61 3.17 -1.42
C MET A 115 6.71 4.31 -1.93
N MET A 116 5.79 4.78 -1.09
CA MET A 116 4.90 5.90 -1.42
C MET A 116 5.70 7.19 -1.60
N HIS A 117 6.61 7.50 -0.67
CA HIS A 117 7.49 8.66 -0.77
C HIS A 117 8.39 8.62 -2.00
N GLY A 118 8.96 7.46 -2.33
CA GLY A 118 9.77 7.28 -3.54
C GLY A 118 8.96 7.52 -4.82
N SER A 119 7.67 7.19 -4.83
CA SER A 119 6.77 7.44 -5.97
C SER A 119 6.46 8.94 -6.12
N LEU A 120 6.20 9.61 -4.99
CA LEU A 120 6.01 11.07 -4.97
C LEU A 120 7.25 11.81 -5.46
N GLU A 121 8.44 11.38 -5.05
CA GLU A 121 9.66 12.06 -5.44
C GLU A 121 9.96 11.88 -6.94
N LYS A 122 9.65 10.71 -7.52
CA LYS A 122 9.71 10.50 -8.98
C LYS A 122 8.75 11.42 -9.73
N LEU A 123 7.53 11.60 -9.21
CA LEU A 123 6.58 12.55 -9.76
C LEU A 123 7.12 13.98 -9.68
N ARG A 124 7.62 14.38 -8.51
CA ARG A 124 8.20 15.72 -8.28
C ARG A 124 9.36 16.01 -9.22
N GLN A 125 10.25 15.04 -9.42
CA GLN A 125 11.35 15.14 -10.40
C GLN A 125 10.82 15.29 -11.83
N SER A 126 9.82 14.50 -12.22
CA SER A 126 9.26 14.54 -13.57
C SER A 126 8.60 15.89 -13.88
N LEU A 127 7.91 16.48 -12.91
CA LEU A 127 7.30 17.81 -13.04
C LEU A 127 8.33 18.94 -13.04
N ASN A 128 9.45 18.78 -12.32
CA ASN A 128 10.49 19.81 -12.21
C ASN A 128 11.59 19.71 -13.26
N ARG A 129 11.64 18.66 -14.08
CA ARG A 129 12.68 18.44 -15.11
C ARG A 129 12.82 19.57 -16.13
N GLY A 130 11.83 20.44 -16.28
CA GLY A 130 11.86 21.62 -17.16
C GLY A 130 11.87 22.97 -16.44
N ARG A 131 11.94 22.99 -15.10
CA ARG A 131 11.97 24.23 -14.33
C ARG A 131 13.43 24.67 -14.11
N PRO A 132 13.85 25.87 -14.53
CA PRO A 132 15.20 26.36 -14.22
C PRO A 132 15.42 26.39 -12.69
N GLU A 133 16.58 25.93 -12.23
CA GLU A 133 17.06 25.86 -10.84
C GLU A 133 17.26 27.25 -10.20
N HIS A 134 16.28 28.16 -10.31
CA HIS A 134 16.37 29.53 -9.78
C HIS A 134 15.36 29.84 -8.66
N GLN A 135 14.65 28.83 -8.14
CA GLN A 135 13.74 29.00 -7.00
C GLN A 135 13.73 27.80 -6.05
N ARG A 136 14.90 27.18 -5.82
CA ARG A 136 15.09 26.45 -4.55
C ARG A 136 15.61 27.46 -3.53
N PRO A 137 14.80 27.94 -2.57
CA PRO A 137 15.39 28.54 -1.39
C PRO A 137 16.38 27.49 -0.82
N PRO A 138 17.59 27.90 -0.41
CA PRO A 138 18.53 26.98 0.22
C PRO A 138 17.76 26.24 1.31
N SER A 139 17.67 24.92 1.21
CA SER A 139 17.06 24.13 2.27
C SER A 139 17.88 24.41 3.51
N ALA A 140 17.34 25.24 4.40
CA ALA A 140 17.84 25.42 5.75
C ALA A 140 17.58 24.10 6.50
N HIS A 141 18.28 23.04 6.11
CA HIS A 141 18.58 21.96 7.00
C HIS A 141 19.46 22.58 8.07
N LYS A 142 18.84 23.15 9.12
CA LYS A 142 19.52 23.18 10.41
C LYS A 142 19.88 21.72 10.67
N THR A 143 21.13 21.37 10.50
CA THR A 143 21.73 20.30 11.28
C THR A 143 21.38 20.64 12.72
N GLY A 144 20.35 19.99 13.25
CA GLY A 144 20.04 20.07 14.67
C GLY A 144 21.33 19.72 15.38
N ASN A 145 21.81 20.64 16.22
CA ASN A 145 23.10 20.49 16.88
C ASN A 145 23.07 19.16 17.65
N VAL A 146 23.83 18.17 17.20
CA VAL A 146 23.89 16.87 17.86
C VAL A 146 24.68 17.10 19.13
N VAL A 147 23.98 17.26 20.26
CA VAL A 147 24.61 17.30 21.57
C VAL A 147 25.06 15.88 21.89
N SER A 148 26.37 15.66 21.85
CA SER A 148 26.99 14.45 22.38
C SER A 148 26.73 14.39 23.88
N ILE A 149 25.90 13.45 24.33
CA ILE A 149 25.73 13.17 25.77
C ILE A 149 26.93 12.34 26.20
N GLN A 150 28.00 13.02 26.61
CA GLN A 150 29.10 12.38 27.33
C GLN A 150 28.59 11.98 28.72
N ARG A 151 28.48 10.68 29.01
CA ARG A 151 28.26 10.19 30.38
C ARG A 151 29.52 10.46 31.18
N HIS A 152 29.43 11.33 32.18
CA HIS A 152 30.43 11.40 33.24
C HIS A 152 30.18 10.26 34.24
N HIS A 153 31.24 9.49 34.52
CA HIS A 153 31.37 8.61 35.68
C HIS A 153 31.79 9.43 36.90
#